data_AF-A0A0J8S072-F1
#
_entry.id   AF-A0A0J8S072-F1
#
_cell.length_a   1.000
_cell.length_b   1.000
_cell.length_c   1.000
_cell.angle_alpha   90.00
_cell.angle_beta   90.00
_cell.angle_gamma   90.00
#
_symmetry.space_group_name_H-M   'P 1'
#
loop_
_entity.id
_entity.type
_entity.pdbx_description
1 polymer ?
#
loop_
_entity_poly.entity_id
_entity_poly.type
_entity_poly.pdbx_seq_one_letter_code
_entity_poly.pdbx_strand_id
1 'polypeptide(L)'
;MAGRHSAARLSRCISSRYLPGARSSVRHFQSSVPACAEQSQPLYPSVAQLIRENNIPESDISKIPATGPKGRLLKGDVLSYIGAIPSDYPSSLSSKLSERAQLDLSNIRPAASSPPSQQQQPPTASQADQRRPSEAPAAISPEPIPAEPFETNLALPISLSRVLRVQKRVRSAIGVTIPLSTFIARATDIANDELPSTRTRTRQEIADQLFAEVIGIRSSAADDLPATSRGDYFPDIISAAELDSAAEEPTAPAADIIDILSGKAPASNGARRSRTAAERPVTESDYKSSVFSLTVPASERLRGQAFLERMQAVLEDEPEKLVVL
;
A
#
# COMPACT_ATOMS: atom_id res chain seq x y z
N MET A 1 -3.23 -39.20 -77.66
CA MET A 1 -2.94 -37.90 -77.04
C MET A 1 -3.84 -37.75 -75.82
N ALA A 2 -3.63 -38.51 -74.75
CA ALA A 2 -2.70 -38.26 -73.65
C ALA A 2 -3.07 -37.00 -72.85
N GLY A 3 -3.61 -37.18 -71.63
CA GLY A 3 -3.93 -36.09 -70.70
C GLY A 3 -4.63 -36.60 -69.45
N ARG A 4 -3.89 -37.33 -68.59
CA ARG A 4 -4.35 -37.90 -67.33
C ARG A 4 -4.65 -36.81 -66.30
N HIS A 5 -5.83 -36.86 -65.69
CA HIS A 5 -6.12 -36.14 -64.44
C HIS A 5 -5.38 -36.83 -63.28
N SER A 6 -4.42 -36.12 -62.67
CA SER A 6 -3.67 -36.57 -61.50
C SER A 6 -4.10 -35.76 -60.29
N ALA A 7 -4.84 -36.41 -59.39
CA ALA A 7 -5.22 -35.87 -58.09
C ALA A 7 -4.04 -36.02 -57.12
N ALA A 8 -3.27 -34.94 -56.94
CA ALA A 8 -2.22 -34.90 -55.92
C ALA A 8 -2.82 -34.44 -54.58
N ARG A 9 -3.12 -35.42 -53.71
CA ARG A 9 -3.23 -35.22 -52.26
C ARG A 9 -1.87 -34.82 -51.72
N LEU A 10 -1.75 -33.63 -51.14
CA LEU A 10 -0.60 -33.26 -50.31
C LEU A 10 -1.04 -33.23 -48.85
N SER A 11 -0.62 -34.25 -48.12
CA SER A 11 -0.72 -34.38 -46.67
C SER A 11 0.04 -33.25 -45.99
N ARG A 12 -0.65 -32.51 -45.10
CA ARG A 12 -0.01 -31.60 -44.14
C ARG A 12 0.60 -32.43 -43.02
N CYS A 13 1.90 -32.71 -43.11
CA CYS A 13 2.68 -33.17 -41.97
C CYS A 13 2.96 -31.97 -41.07
N ILE A 14 2.15 -31.81 -40.02
CA ILE A 14 2.47 -30.93 -38.89
C ILE A 14 3.48 -31.70 -38.05
N SER A 15 4.70 -31.16 -37.94
CA SER A 15 5.70 -31.65 -36.99
C SER A 15 6.37 -30.43 -36.36
N SER A 16 5.74 -29.89 -35.32
CA SER A 16 6.41 -29.00 -34.38
C SER A 16 7.10 -29.86 -33.33
N ARG A 17 8.41 -30.02 -33.49
CA ARG A 17 9.30 -30.58 -32.46
C ARG A 17 9.43 -29.53 -31.36
N TYR A 18 8.68 -29.67 -30.28
CA TYR A 18 8.99 -29.01 -29.02
C TYR A 18 10.12 -29.77 -28.32
N LEU A 19 11.29 -29.15 -28.23
CA LEU A 19 12.33 -29.51 -27.26
C LEU A 19 12.25 -28.51 -26.09
N PRO A 20 12.11 -28.96 -24.83
CA PRO A 20 12.30 -28.10 -23.68
C PRO A 20 13.78 -28.12 -23.29
N GLY A 21 14.48 -26.98 -23.49
CA GLY A 21 15.90 -26.85 -23.20
C GLY A 21 16.24 -25.56 -22.47
N ALA A 22 16.66 -25.72 -21.21
CA ALA A 22 17.63 -24.91 -20.47
C ALA A 22 17.33 -23.41 -20.16
N ARG A 23 16.79 -23.22 -18.95
CA ARG A 23 17.32 -22.38 -17.84
C ARG A 23 18.18 -21.14 -18.18
N SER A 24 17.59 -19.97 -17.87
CA SER A 24 18.18 -18.68 -17.48
C SER A 24 19.44 -18.19 -18.20
N SER A 25 19.25 -17.55 -19.34
CA SER A 25 20.20 -16.54 -19.82
C SER A 25 19.99 -15.25 -19.00
N VAL A 26 20.89 -14.97 -18.06
CA VAL A 26 21.00 -13.65 -17.43
C VAL A 26 21.41 -12.69 -18.55
N ARG A 27 20.46 -11.90 -19.05
CA ARG A 27 20.77 -10.83 -20.02
C ARG A 27 21.52 -9.74 -19.27
N HIS A 28 22.83 -9.68 -19.43
CA HIS A 28 23.60 -8.50 -19.03
C HIS A 28 23.12 -7.29 -19.83
N PHE A 29 22.71 -6.24 -19.12
CA PHE A 29 22.51 -4.92 -19.71
C PHE A 29 23.89 -4.38 -20.08
N GLN A 30 24.29 -4.58 -21.33
CA GLN A 30 25.50 -3.97 -21.87
C GLN A 30 25.20 -2.48 -22.12
N SER A 31 25.58 -1.62 -21.16
CA SER A 31 25.66 -0.18 -21.38
C SER A 31 26.92 0.11 -22.21
N SER A 32 26.74 0.40 -23.49
CA SER A 32 27.81 0.94 -24.32
C SER A 32 28.08 2.39 -23.96
N VAL A 33 29.35 2.81 -23.98
CA VAL A 33 29.75 4.22 -23.92
C VAL A 33 28.96 5.04 -24.97
N PRO A 34 28.60 6.31 -24.66
CA PRO A 34 27.85 7.15 -25.59
C PRO A 34 28.74 7.47 -26.79
N ALA A 35 28.62 6.65 -27.83
CA ALA A 35 29.25 6.88 -29.12
C ALA A 35 28.18 7.36 -30.11
N CYS A 36 28.61 8.21 -31.03
CA CYS A 36 27.86 8.60 -32.23
C CYS A 36 27.66 7.33 -33.09
N ALA A 37 26.62 6.55 -32.79
CA ALA A 37 26.44 5.22 -33.33
C ALA A 37 25.49 5.25 -34.53
N GLU A 38 25.94 4.73 -35.67
CA GLU A 38 25.06 4.37 -36.78
C GLU A 38 24.00 3.36 -36.29
N GLN A 39 22.74 3.69 -36.51
CA GLN A 39 21.63 2.90 -35.97
C GLN A 39 21.50 1.57 -36.74
N SER A 40 21.93 0.48 -36.11
CA SER A 40 21.82 -0.89 -36.66
C SER A 40 20.38 -1.45 -36.62
N GLN A 41 19.43 -0.77 -35.98
CA GLN A 41 18.07 -1.25 -35.75
C GLN A 41 17.03 -0.16 -36.05
N PRO A 42 15.80 -0.52 -36.44
CA PRO A 42 14.75 0.45 -36.71
C PRO A 42 14.39 1.26 -35.45
N LEU A 43 14.02 2.52 -35.66
CA LEU A 43 13.56 3.43 -34.61
C LEU A 43 12.31 2.90 -33.91
N TYR A 44 12.21 3.16 -32.60
CA TYR A 44 10.98 2.90 -31.87
C TYR A 44 9.86 3.84 -32.33
N PRO A 45 8.58 3.38 -32.35
CA PRO A 45 7.45 4.22 -32.77
C PRO A 45 7.34 5.53 -31.99
N SER A 46 7.57 5.48 -30.68
CA SER A 46 7.55 6.67 -29.80
C SER A 46 8.67 7.66 -30.10
N VAL A 47 9.84 7.17 -30.51
CA VAL A 47 10.99 8.00 -30.87
C VAL A 47 10.78 8.62 -32.25
N ALA A 48 10.27 7.84 -33.22
CA ALA A 48 9.92 8.32 -34.55
C ALA A 48 8.82 9.40 -34.51
N GLN A 49 7.81 9.22 -33.65
CA GLN A 49 6.78 10.22 -33.42
C GLN A 49 7.37 11.52 -32.84
N LEU A 50 8.21 11.43 -31.81
CA LEU A 50 8.84 12.61 -31.20
C LEU A 50 9.73 13.39 -32.17
N ILE A 51 10.51 12.69 -33.00
CA ILE A 51 11.36 13.30 -34.03
C ILE A 51 10.49 14.10 -35.02
N ARG A 52 9.36 13.53 -35.43
CA ARG A 52 8.41 14.18 -36.34
C ARG A 52 7.73 15.38 -35.70
N GLU A 53 7.27 15.26 -34.46
CA GLU A 53 6.60 16.35 -33.72
C GLU A 53 7.53 17.54 -33.48
N ASN A 54 8.80 17.27 -33.21
CA ASN A 54 9.81 18.31 -32.94
C ASN A 54 10.57 18.74 -34.21
N ASN A 55 10.13 18.30 -35.39
CA ASN A 55 10.70 18.65 -36.71
C ASN A 55 12.22 18.45 -36.79
N ILE A 56 12.75 17.39 -36.15
CA ILE A 56 14.17 17.07 -36.20
C ILE A 56 14.45 16.39 -37.56
N PRO A 57 15.37 16.91 -38.37
CA PRO A 57 15.68 16.31 -39.67
C PRO A 57 16.40 14.98 -39.47
N GLU A 58 16.17 14.02 -40.39
CA GLU A 58 16.75 12.67 -40.28
C GLU A 58 18.29 12.69 -40.27
N SER A 59 18.91 13.72 -40.83
CA SER A 59 20.37 13.94 -40.80
C SER A 59 20.92 14.21 -39.40
N ASP A 60 20.10 14.78 -38.51
CA ASP A 60 20.52 15.12 -37.15
C ASP A 60 20.36 13.94 -36.18
N ILE A 61 19.63 12.90 -36.58
CA ILE A 61 19.47 11.66 -35.79
C ILE A 61 20.83 11.03 -35.49
N SER A 62 21.75 11.05 -36.46
CA SER A 62 23.10 10.51 -36.29
C SER A 62 23.95 11.33 -35.31
N LYS A 63 23.60 12.58 -35.01
CA LYS A 63 24.34 13.46 -34.09
C LYS A 63 23.91 13.29 -32.64
N ILE A 64 22.78 12.64 -32.38
CA ILE A 64 22.24 12.47 -31.03
C ILE A 64 23.01 11.34 -30.33
N PRO A 65 23.55 11.57 -29.10
CA PRO A 65 24.22 10.53 -28.35
C PRO A 65 23.23 9.45 -27.92
N ALA A 66 23.43 8.23 -28.40
CA ALA A 66 22.55 7.10 -28.09
C ALA A 66 23.01 6.37 -26.82
N THR A 67 22.17 6.36 -25.79
CA THR A 67 22.48 5.72 -24.50
C THR A 67 21.86 4.31 -24.40
N GLY A 68 21.01 3.92 -25.35
CA GLY A 68 20.35 2.63 -25.34
C GLY A 68 21.25 1.45 -25.69
N PRO A 69 20.81 0.22 -25.33
CA PRO A 69 21.59 -1.00 -25.57
C PRO A 69 21.85 -1.17 -27.07
N LYS A 70 23.10 -1.52 -27.41
CA LYS A 70 23.61 -1.60 -28.79
C LYS A 70 23.56 -0.26 -29.55
N GLY A 71 23.82 0.86 -28.86
CA GLY A 71 23.81 2.19 -29.48
C GLY A 71 22.43 2.63 -29.97
N ARG A 72 21.37 2.21 -29.28
CA ARG A 72 19.98 2.50 -29.67
C ARG A 72 19.56 3.87 -29.15
N LEU A 73 18.93 4.66 -30.01
CA LEU A 73 18.33 5.93 -29.64
C LEU A 73 17.11 5.73 -28.72
N LEU A 74 17.16 6.32 -27.52
CA LEU A 74 16.05 6.30 -26.57
C LEU A 74 15.28 7.63 -26.57
N LYS A 75 14.06 7.59 -26.03
CA LYS A 75 13.24 8.80 -25.81
C LYS A 75 13.99 9.87 -25.02
N GLY A 76 14.74 9.47 -23.98
CA GLY A 76 15.53 10.38 -23.16
C GLY A 76 16.63 11.11 -23.94
N ASP A 77 17.27 10.43 -24.89
CA ASP A 77 18.34 10.99 -25.72
C ASP A 77 17.80 12.06 -26.68
N VAL A 78 16.60 11.84 -27.24
CA VAL A 78 15.94 12.84 -28.10
C VAL A 78 15.47 14.05 -27.28
N LEU A 79 14.93 13.81 -26.09
CA LEU A 79 14.49 14.91 -25.21
C LEU A 79 15.65 15.73 -24.66
N SER A 80 16.80 15.12 -24.40
CA SER A 80 18.01 15.85 -24.00
C SER A 80 18.57 16.66 -25.17
N TYR A 81 18.49 16.16 -26.40
CA TYR A 81 18.86 16.91 -27.61
C TYR A 81 17.96 18.13 -27.87
N ILE A 82 16.65 18.00 -27.62
CA ILE A 82 15.69 19.12 -27.72
C ILE A 82 15.92 20.16 -26.60
N GLY A 83 16.58 19.78 -25.50
CA GLY A 83 16.79 20.63 -24.32
C GLY A 83 15.63 20.63 -23.33
N ALA A 84 14.67 19.69 -23.46
CA ALA A 84 13.59 19.51 -22.49
C ALA A 84 14.08 18.88 -21.17
N ILE A 85 15.23 18.21 -21.22
CA ILE A 85 15.89 17.53 -20.09
C ILE A 85 17.39 17.90 -20.14
N PRO A 86 18.11 17.98 -19.01
CA PRO A 86 19.56 18.21 -19.00
C PRO A 86 20.33 17.19 -19.87
N SER A 87 21.36 17.65 -20.59
CA SER A 87 22.18 16.84 -21.52
C SER A 87 22.78 15.60 -20.87
N ASP A 88 23.15 15.71 -19.59
CA ASP A 88 23.90 14.69 -18.85
C ASP A 88 22.98 13.69 -18.12
N TYR A 89 21.67 13.93 -18.17
CA TYR A 89 20.68 13.08 -17.50
C TYR A 89 20.63 11.64 -18.05
N PRO A 90 20.52 11.39 -19.37
CA PRO A 90 20.44 10.02 -19.89
C PRO A 90 21.70 9.20 -19.59
N SER A 91 22.88 9.81 -19.72
CA SER A 91 24.16 9.15 -19.42
C SER A 91 24.30 8.80 -17.93
N SER A 92 24.02 9.76 -17.03
CA SER A 92 24.08 9.51 -15.58
C SER A 92 23.05 8.49 -15.11
N LEU A 93 21.85 8.46 -15.70
CA LEU A 93 20.86 7.42 -15.42
C LEU A 93 21.33 6.04 -15.87
N SER A 94 21.97 5.94 -17.03
CA SER A 94 22.52 4.66 -17.50
C SER A 94 23.59 4.11 -16.56
N SER A 95 24.49 4.97 -16.07
CA SER A 95 25.49 4.58 -15.06
C SER A 95 24.84 4.08 -13.77
N LYS A 96 23.90 4.84 -13.20
CA LYS A 96 23.15 4.44 -11.98
C LYS A 96 22.40 3.12 -12.17
N LEU A 97 21.81 2.90 -13.35
CA LEU A 97 21.12 1.66 -13.64
C LEU A 97 22.10 0.49 -13.73
N SER A 98 23.27 0.68 -14.34
CA SER A 98 24.30 -0.36 -14.41
C SER A 98 24.86 -0.74 -13.03
N GLU A 99 25.02 0.24 -12.14
CA GLU A 99 25.43 0.03 -10.74
C GLU A 99 24.36 -0.78 -9.98
N ARG A 100 23.09 -0.39 -10.07
CA ARG A 100 21.98 -1.04 -9.34
C ARG A 100 21.54 -2.37 -9.95
N ALA A 101 21.83 -2.60 -11.23
CA ALA A 101 21.55 -3.86 -11.90
C ALA A 101 22.44 -5.00 -11.36
N GLN A 102 23.59 -4.66 -10.77
CA GLN A 102 24.41 -5.61 -10.03
C GLN A 102 23.81 -5.76 -8.64
N LEU A 103 23.20 -6.93 -8.36
CA LEU A 103 22.75 -7.26 -7.01
C LEU A 103 24.00 -7.51 -6.15
N ASP A 104 24.38 -6.52 -5.36
CA ASP A 104 25.49 -6.65 -4.43
C ASP A 104 25.08 -7.52 -3.23
N LEU A 105 25.44 -8.79 -3.30
CA LEU A 105 25.19 -9.76 -2.24
C LEU A 105 26.32 -9.80 -1.20
N SER A 106 27.32 -8.92 -1.28
CA SER A 106 28.51 -8.97 -0.40
C SER A 106 28.21 -8.72 1.08
N ASN A 107 27.10 -8.05 1.40
CA ASN A 107 26.68 -7.72 2.76
C ASN A 107 25.52 -8.59 3.29
N ILE A 108 25.15 -9.65 2.57
CA ILE A 108 24.08 -10.54 3.02
C ILE A 108 24.67 -11.50 4.06
N ARG A 109 24.41 -11.20 5.34
CA ARG A 109 24.61 -12.16 6.42
C ARG A 109 23.52 -13.24 6.28
N PRO A 110 23.85 -14.50 5.95
CA PRO A 110 22.87 -15.56 6.01
C PRO A 110 22.35 -15.60 7.44
N ALA A 111 21.04 -15.42 7.62
CA ALA A 111 20.40 -15.64 8.90
C ALA A 111 20.66 -17.11 9.28
N ALA A 112 21.65 -17.32 10.16
CA ALA A 112 21.90 -18.63 10.72
C ALA A 112 20.60 -19.08 11.39
N SER A 113 20.02 -20.15 10.87
CA SER A 113 19.07 -20.98 11.60
C SER A 113 19.74 -21.34 12.93
N SER A 114 19.28 -20.73 14.02
CA SER A 114 19.80 -20.95 15.36
C SER A 114 19.47 -22.36 15.84
N PRO A 115 20.46 -23.20 16.20
CA PRO A 115 20.30 -24.13 17.31
C PRO A 115 20.40 -23.37 18.66
N PRO A 116 19.79 -23.89 19.73
CA PRO A 116 19.58 -23.17 20.98
C PRO A 116 20.87 -23.04 21.81
N SER A 117 21.02 -21.82 22.36
CA SER A 117 21.54 -21.46 23.67
C SER A 117 22.81 -22.14 24.21
N GLN A 118 23.88 -21.36 24.40
CA GLN A 118 24.56 -21.33 25.70
C GLN A 118 24.85 -19.88 26.12
N GLN A 119 24.47 -19.62 27.37
CA GLN A 119 24.49 -18.36 28.09
C GLN A 119 25.88 -18.06 28.67
N GLN A 120 25.98 -16.86 29.29
CA GLN A 120 26.97 -16.37 30.27
C GLN A 120 28.10 -15.53 29.64
N GLN A 121 28.45 -14.33 30.10
CA GLN A 121 28.01 -13.44 31.18
C GLN A 121 28.69 -12.05 30.93
N PRO A 122 28.42 -10.99 31.73
CA PRO A 122 28.60 -9.57 31.36
C PRO A 122 30.01 -9.02 31.63
N PRO A 123 30.29 -7.76 31.24
CA PRO A 123 31.17 -6.93 32.06
C PRO A 123 30.62 -5.53 32.38
N THR A 124 30.68 -5.19 33.67
CA THR A 124 30.59 -3.84 34.24
C THR A 124 31.97 -3.17 34.29
N ALA A 125 32.00 -1.90 33.84
CA ALA A 125 32.73 -0.73 34.34
C ALA A 125 34.26 -0.71 34.62
N SER A 126 34.85 0.43 34.21
CA SER A 126 36.12 1.07 34.64
C SER A 126 37.42 0.55 34.00
N GLN A 127 38.44 1.32 33.63
CA GLN A 127 38.80 2.76 33.69
C GLN A 127 40.12 2.94 32.87
N ALA A 128 40.39 4.16 32.37
CA ALA A 128 41.70 4.78 32.03
C ALA A 128 42.65 4.03 31.05
N ASP A 129 43.27 4.63 30.02
CA ASP A 129 44.12 5.81 30.12
C ASP A 129 44.46 6.44 28.73
N GLN A 130 44.28 7.77 28.66
CA GLN A 130 45.07 8.81 27.98
C GLN A 130 45.80 8.56 26.64
N ARG A 131 45.39 9.32 25.59
CA ARG A 131 46.17 10.46 25.05
C ARG A 131 45.39 11.26 23.97
N ARG A 132 45.05 12.51 24.31
CA ARG A 132 44.87 13.68 23.42
C ARG A 132 46.26 14.33 23.16
N PRO A 133 46.47 15.37 22.29
CA PRO A 133 45.53 16.41 21.79
C PRO A 133 45.61 16.71 20.27
N SER A 134 44.61 17.31 19.63
CA SER A 134 44.45 18.78 19.41
C SER A 134 43.27 18.93 18.42
N GLU A 135 42.17 19.63 18.72
CA GLU A 135 41.85 21.07 18.68
C GLU A 135 40.64 21.29 17.72
N ALA A 136 39.84 22.29 18.07
CA ALA A 136 38.46 22.65 17.67
C ALA A 136 38.30 23.03 16.16
N PRO A 137 37.07 23.30 15.61
CA PRO A 137 35.85 23.70 16.32
C PRO A 137 34.49 23.11 15.88
N ALA A 138 33.60 23.13 16.87
CA ALA A 138 32.14 23.21 16.84
C ALA A 138 31.45 23.18 15.46
N ALA A 139 30.93 22.02 15.10
CA ALA A 139 29.81 21.90 14.16
C ALA A 139 28.61 21.35 14.93
N ILE A 140 27.56 22.16 14.90
CA ILE A 140 26.24 22.00 15.51
C ILE A 140 25.70 20.60 15.23
N SER A 141 25.40 19.86 16.30
CA SER A 141 24.58 18.64 16.23
C SER A 141 23.15 19.10 15.90
N PRO A 142 22.56 18.71 14.74
CA PRO A 142 21.14 18.91 14.56
C PRO A 142 20.42 17.94 15.51
N GLU A 143 19.77 18.53 16.50
CA GLU A 143 18.78 17.90 17.36
C GLU A 143 17.72 17.20 16.48
N PRO A 144 17.38 15.94 16.75
CA PRO A 144 16.44 15.20 15.94
C PRO A 144 15.05 15.80 16.16
N ILE A 145 14.56 16.54 15.17
CA ILE A 145 13.17 16.97 15.08
C ILE A 145 12.31 15.70 15.22
N PRO A 146 11.44 15.59 16.25
CA PRO A 146 10.48 14.51 16.33
C PRO A 146 9.57 14.60 15.10
N ALA A 147 9.67 13.62 14.20
CA ALA A 147 8.76 13.50 13.08
C ALA A 147 7.33 13.41 13.65
N GLU A 148 6.54 14.45 13.44
CA GLU A 148 5.12 14.42 13.82
C GLU A 148 4.48 13.20 13.15
N PRO A 149 3.67 12.42 13.89
CA PRO A 149 3.05 11.24 13.33
C PRO A 149 2.13 11.68 12.20
N PHE A 150 2.53 11.32 10.97
CA PHE A 150 1.76 11.60 9.76
C PHE A 150 0.33 11.07 9.85
N GLU A 151 0.11 10.06 10.68
CA GLU A 151 -1.16 9.38 10.92
C GLU A 151 -1.53 9.47 12.41
N THR A 152 -2.77 9.85 12.67
CA THR A 152 -3.38 9.98 13.99
C THR A 152 -4.47 8.93 14.13
N ASN A 153 -4.39 8.10 15.18
CA ASN A 153 -5.45 7.18 15.54
C ASN A 153 -6.47 7.88 16.45
N LEU A 154 -7.74 7.89 16.04
CA LEU A 154 -8.87 8.39 16.81
C LEU A 154 -9.69 7.20 17.29
N ALA A 155 -10.13 7.20 18.54
CA ALA A 155 -10.96 6.14 19.09
C ALA A 155 -12.11 6.73 19.91
N LEU A 156 -13.35 6.32 19.65
CA LEU A 156 -14.54 6.68 20.42
C LEU A 156 -15.32 5.43 20.85
N PRO A 157 -15.69 5.32 22.15
CA PRO A 157 -16.59 4.27 22.60
C PRO A 157 -18.03 4.60 22.21
N ILE A 158 -18.73 3.67 21.56
CA ILE A 158 -20.12 3.81 21.11
C ILE A 158 -20.94 2.63 21.62
N SER A 159 -22.12 2.90 22.16
CA SER A 159 -23.04 1.88 22.64
C SER A 159 -24.03 1.43 21.55
N LEU A 160 -24.11 0.13 21.27
CA LEU A 160 -25.04 -0.42 20.26
C LEU A 160 -26.37 -0.92 20.84
N SER A 161 -26.62 -0.62 22.12
CA SER A 161 -27.79 -1.11 22.85
C SER A 161 -29.13 -0.72 22.20
N ARG A 162 -29.22 0.47 21.59
CA ARG A 162 -30.43 0.94 20.91
C ARG A 162 -30.64 0.27 19.55
N VAL A 163 -29.57 0.03 18.81
CA VAL A 163 -29.60 -0.74 17.55
C VAL A 163 -30.14 -2.15 17.81
N LEU A 164 -29.69 -2.81 18.87
CA LEU A 164 -30.18 -4.15 19.26
C LEU A 164 -31.68 -4.14 19.61
N ARG A 165 -32.19 -3.09 20.26
CA ARG A 165 -33.63 -2.93 20.51
C ARG A 165 -34.42 -2.81 19.21
N VAL A 166 -33.94 -2.01 18.26
CA VAL A 166 -34.57 -1.86 16.93
C VAL A 166 -34.55 -3.19 16.18
N GLN A 167 -33.42 -3.89 16.17
CA GLN A 167 -33.29 -5.21 15.54
C GLN A 167 -34.32 -6.20 16.10
N LYS A 168 -34.49 -6.26 17.43
CA LYS A 168 -35.50 -7.11 18.09
C LYS A 168 -36.92 -6.71 17.68
N ARG A 169 -37.22 -5.41 17.61
CA ARG A 169 -38.54 -4.90 17.16
C ARG A 169 -38.83 -5.31 15.72
N VAL A 170 -37.91 -5.06 14.80
CA VAL A 170 -38.06 -5.42 13.38
C VAL A 170 -38.22 -6.93 13.22
N ARG A 171 -37.42 -7.72 13.94
CA ARG A 171 -37.55 -9.18 13.97
C ARG A 171 -38.93 -9.62 14.46
N SER A 172 -39.47 -8.98 15.49
CA SER A 172 -40.81 -9.32 16.01
C SER A 172 -41.96 -8.88 15.11
N ALA A 173 -41.81 -7.77 14.38
CA ALA A 173 -42.87 -7.19 13.56
C ALA A 173 -42.91 -7.78 12.14
N ILE A 174 -41.75 -7.93 11.50
CA ILE A 174 -41.61 -8.31 10.08
C ILE A 174 -41.07 -9.74 9.95
N GLY A 175 -40.47 -10.30 11.00
CA GLY A 175 -39.85 -11.64 10.96
C GLY A 175 -38.46 -11.67 10.32
N VAL A 176 -38.01 -10.55 9.75
CA VAL A 176 -36.71 -10.41 9.10
C VAL A 176 -35.67 -9.89 10.10
N THR A 177 -34.50 -10.52 10.14
CA THR A 177 -33.38 -10.08 10.97
C THR A 177 -32.37 -9.33 10.12
N ILE A 178 -32.23 -8.02 10.35
CA ILE A 178 -31.19 -7.21 9.73
C ILE A 178 -29.89 -7.41 10.55
N PRO A 179 -28.75 -7.77 9.93
CA PRO A 179 -27.50 -7.95 10.66
C PRO A 179 -26.91 -6.61 11.10
N LEU A 180 -26.16 -6.62 12.21
CA LEU A 180 -25.54 -5.40 12.78
C LEU A 180 -24.57 -4.73 11.80
N SER A 181 -23.87 -5.51 10.98
CA SER A 181 -22.99 -4.99 9.92
C SER A 181 -23.71 -4.06 8.95
N THR A 182 -24.99 -4.31 8.65
CA THR A 182 -25.79 -3.44 7.78
C THR A 182 -26.17 -2.13 8.47
N PHE A 183 -26.35 -2.11 9.79
CA PHE A 183 -26.57 -0.87 10.53
C PHE A 183 -25.30 -0.02 10.56
N ILE A 184 -24.15 -0.66 10.79
CA ILE A 184 -22.85 0.00 10.77
C ILE A 184 -22.59 0.57 9.37
N ALA A 185 -22.73 -0.22 8.30
CA ALA A 185 -22.50 0.25 6.94
C ALA A 185 -23.41 1.44 6.55
N ARG A 186 -24.69 1.40 6.91
CA ARG A 186 -25.59 2.54 6.67
C ARG A 186 -25.24 3.75 7.52
N ALA A 187 -24.81 3.54 8.77
CA ALA A 187 -24.34 4.63 9.62
C ALA A 187 -23.04 5.26 9.07
N THR A 188 -22.13 4.45 8.50
CA THR A 188 -20.92 4.97 7.86
C THR A 188 -21.25 5.82 6.64
N ASP A 189 -22.22 5.39 5.81
CA ASP A 189 -22.65 6.17 4.64
C ASP A 189 -23.21 7.54 5.07
N ILE A 190 -24.12 7.56 6.06
CA ILE A 190 -24.71 8.80 6.58
C ILE A 190 -23.65 9.70 7.23
N ALA A 191 -22.72 9.12 8.00
CA ALA A 191 -21.66 9.88 8.64
C ALA A 191 -20.69 10.49 7.63
N ASN A 192 -20.52 9.87 6.46
CA ASN A 192 -19.64 10.32 5.40
C ASN A 192 -20.22 11.49 4.57
N ASP A 193 -21.54 11.63 4.46
CA ASP A 193 -22.17 12.60 3.54
C ASP A 193 -21.94 14.08 3.91
N GLU A 194 -21.84 14.43 5.20
CA GLU A 194 -21.88 15.83 5.66
C GLU A 194 -20.65 16.24 6.49
N LEU A 195 -19.46 15.80 6.13
CA LEU A 195 -18.27 16.12 6.92
C LEU A 195 -17.80 17.56 6.68
N PRO A 196 -17.19 18.23 7.67
CA PRO A 196 -16.67 19.58 7.47
C PRO A 196 -15.63 19.58 6.34
N SER A 197 -15.74 20.54 5.41
CA SER A 197 -14.80 20.65 4.29
C SER A 197 -13.38 20.85 4.81
N THR A 198 -12.42 20.14 4.21
CA THR A 198 -11.00 20.39 4.46
C THR A 198 -10.65 21.78 3.93
N ARG A 199 -9.84 22.54 4.69
CA ARG A 199 -9.35 23.85 4.23
C ARG A 199 -8.42 23.72 3.02
N THR A 200 -7.88 22.53 2.80
CA THR A 200 -7.02 22.19 1.67
C THR A 200 -7.90 21.66 0.54
N ARG A 201 -8.45 22.56 -0.28
CA ARG A 201 -9.11 22.16 -1.52
C ARG A 201 -8.10 21.49 -2.42
N THR A 202 -8.50 20.39 -3.06
CA THR A 202 -7.62 19.75 -4.04
C THR A 202 -7.40 20.70 -5.22
N ARG A 203 -6.27 20.56 -5.93
CA ARG A 203 -6.00 21.38 -7.12
C ARG A 203 -7.10 21.23 -8.19
N GLN A 204 -7.75 20.07 -8.23
CA GLN A 204 -8.89 19.80 -9.11
C GLN A 204 -10.12 20.61 -8.69
N GLU A 205 -10.51 20.58 -7.41
CA GLU A 205 -11.62 21.38 -6.90
C GLU A 205 -11.43 22.88 -7.14
N ILE A 206 -10.19 23.37 -7.00
CA ILE A 206 -9.86 24.78 -7.28
C ILE A 206 -10.02 25.09 -8.77
N ALA A 207 -9.53 24.22 -9.65
CA ALA A 207 -9.63 24.40 -11.10
C ALA A 207 -11.10 24.39 -11.56
N ASP A 208 -11.91 23.49 -11.02
CA ASP A 208 -13.33 23.36 -11.35
C ASP A 208 -14.14 24.58 -10.86
N GLN A 209 -13.82 25.10 -9.67
CA GLN A 209 -14.42 26.35 -9.17
C GLN A 209 -14.06 27.55 -10.04
N LEU A 210 -12.79 27.69 -10.41
CA LEU A 210 -12.35 28.76 -11.31
C LEU A 210 -12.99 28.64 -12.69
N PHE A 211 -13.13 27.42 -13.21
CA PHE A 211 -13.78 27.17 -14.49
C PHE A 211 -15.28 27.49 -14.43
N ALA A 212 -15.97 27.10 -13.37
CA ALA A 212 -17.36 27.46 -13.13
C ALA A 212 -17.54 28.99 -13.05
N GLU A 213 -16.62 29.69 -12.39
CA GLU A 213 -16.60 31.16 -12.36
C GLU A 213 -16.39 31.76 -13.75
N VAL A 214 -15.50 31.20 -14.56
CA VAL A 214 -15.26 31.62 -15.96
C VAL A 214 -16.48 31.40 -16.84
N ILE A 215 -17.24 30.32 -16.64
CA ILE A 215 -18.51 30.06 -17.37
C ILE A 215 -19.67 30.92 -16.79
N GLY A 216 -19.47 31.58 -15.66
CA GLY A 216 -20.52 32.35 -14.98
C GLY A 216 -21.51 31.48 -14.20
N ILE A 217 -21.20 30.20 -13.98
CA ILE A 217 -21.89 29.33 -13.02
C ILE A 217 -21.35 29.69 -11.64
N ARG A 218 -21.71 30.88 -11.15
CA ARG A 218 -21.46 31.24 -9.75
C ARG A 218 -22.31 30.30 -8.90
N SER A 219 -21.69 29.34 -8.23
CA SER A 219 -22.36 28.46 -7.26
C SER A 219 -22.75 29.25 -6.03
N SER A 220 -23.72 30.17 -6.15
CA SER A 220 -24.29 30.91 -5.02
C SER A 220 -25.00 29.99 -4.03
N ALA A 221 -25.39 28.79 -4.46
CA ALA A 221 -25.91 27.75 -3.56
C ALA A 221 -24.84 27.15 -2.64
N ALA A 222 -23.55 27.31 -2.96
CA ALA A 222 -22.43 26.80 -2.16
C ALA A 222 -21.87 27.83 -1.16
N ASP A 223 -22.22 29.11 -1.30
CA ASP A 223 -21.73 30.17 -0.41
C ASP A 223 -22.62 30.37 0.85
N ASP A 224 -23.90 29.98 0.80
CA ASP A 224 -24.86 30.13 1.91
C ASP A 224 -25.01 28.87 2.79
N LEU A 225 -24.47 27.73 2.37
CA LEU A 225 -24.46 26.47 3.14
C LEU A 225 -23.09 26.27 3.80
N PRO A 226 -23.00 25.75 5.04
CA PRO A 226 -21.72 25.35 5.60
C PRO A 226 -21.07 24.37 4.63
N ALA A 227 -19.84 24.65 4.20
CA ALA A 227 -19.13 23.81 3.24
C ALA A 227 -18.95 22.40 3.84
N THR A 228 -19.87 21.50 3.51
CA THR A 228 -19.79 20.09 3.82
C THR A 228 -19.22 19.36 2.60
N SER A 229 -18.43 18.34 2.85
CA SER A 229 -17.82 17.50 1.82
C SER A 229 -18.05 16.06 2.20
N ARG A 230 -18.42 15.24 1.21
CA ARG A 230 -18.52 13.80 1.38
C ARG A 230 -17.12 13.20 1.62
N GLY A 231 -16.98 12.35 2.64
CA GLY A 231 -15.76 11.62 2.96
C GLY A 231 -15.88 10.13 2.70
N ASP A 232 -14.76 9.41 2.77
CA ASP A 232 -14.69 7.96 2.54
C ASP A 232 -14.00 7.28 3.74
N TYR A 233 -14.53 7.49 4.94
CA TYR A 233 -13.99 6.91 6.17
C TYR A 233 -14.61 5.54 6.46
N PHE A 234 -13.77 4.60 6.90
CA PHE A 234 -14.17 3.27 7.36
C PHE A 234 -13.68 3.06 8.79
N PRO A 235 -14.58 2.78 9.76
CA PRO A 235 -14.18 2.56 11.14
C PRO A 235 -13.72 1.13 11.37
N ASP A 236 -12.66 0.99 12.15
CA ASP A 236 -12.25 -0.29 12.75
C ASP A 236 -13.02 -0.47 14.07
N ILE A 237 -13.62 -1.63 14.27
CA ILE A 237 -14.46 -1.89 15.44
C ILE A 237 -13.76 -2.92 16.30
N ILE A 238 -13.50 -2.54 17.55
CA ILE A 238 -12.93 -3.43 18.55
C ILE A 238 -14.01 -3.66 19.61
N SER A 239 -14.46 -4.91 19.73
CA SER A 239 -15.45 -5.28 20.74
C SER A 239 -14.80 -5.38 22.12
N ALA A 240 -15.55 -5.08 23.18
CA ALA A 240 -15.05 -5.21 24.56
C ALA A 240 -14.55 -6.64 24.85
N ALA A 241 -15.22 -7.65 24.29
CA ALA A 241 -14.80 -9.06 24.41
C ALA A 241 -13.47 -9.37 23.69
N GLU A 242 -13.12 -8.63 22.63
CA GLU A 242 -11.84 -8.79 21.91
C GLU A 242 -10.69 -8.12 22.67
N LEU A 243 -10.97 -7.00 23.36
CA LEU A 243 -10.02 -6.35 24.28
C LEU A 243 -9.67 -7.24 25.47
N ASP A 244 -10.65 -7.89 26.08
CA ASP A 244 -10.42 -8.84 27.19
C ASP A 244 -9.67 -10.09 26.72
N SER A 245 -9.93 -10.55 25.48
CA SER A 245 -9.22 -11.69 24.88
C SER A 245 -7.78 -11.37 24.46
N ALA A 246 -7.46 -10.09 24.20
CA ALA A 246 -6.10 -9.64 23.89
C ALA A 246 -5.25 -9.43 25.15
N ALA A 247 -5.87 -9.21 26.31
CA ALA A 247 -5.19 -9.00 27.58
C ALA A 247 -4.78 -10.32 28.28
N GLU A 248 -5.41 -11.45 27.94
CA GLU A 248 -5.13 -12.75 28.55
C GLU A 248 -4.81 -13.82 27.50
N GLU A 249 -3.58 -13.81 26.97
CA GLU A 249 -2.91 -15.05 26.58
C GLU A 249 -2.10 -15.53 27.80
N PRO A 250 -2.65 -16.37 28.70
CA PRO A 250 -1.81 -17.11 29.63
C PRO A 250 -0.98 -18.06 28.79
N THR A 251 0.29 -17.70 28.56
CA THR A 251 1.27 -18.64 28.03
C THR A 251 1.33 -19.80 29.01
N ALA A 252 0.62 -20.89 28.71
CA ALA A 252 0.80 -22.14 29.45
C ALA A 252 2.30 -22.45 29.39
N PRO A 253 2.96 -22.77 30.52
CA PRO A 253 4.39 -23.04 30.51
C PRO A 253 4.61 -24.20 29.53
N ALA A 254 5.40 -23.94 28.48
CA ALA A 254 5.78 -24.97 27.55
C ALA A 254 6.45 -26.09 28.34
N ALA A 255 5.98 -27.32 28.19
CA ALA A 255 6.59 -28.46 28.86
C ALA A 255 8.07 -28.54 28.42
N ASP A 256 8.99 -28.51 29.38
CA ASP A 256 10.41 -28.55 29.11
C ASP A 256 10.79 -29.86 28.41
N ILE A 257 11.78 -29.80 27.53
CA ILE A 257 12.24 -30.94 26.73
C ILE A 257 12.64 -32.12 27.64
N ILE A 258 13.14 -31.84 28.85
CA ILE A 258 13.51 -32.85 29.85
C ILE A 258 12.28 -33.61 30.39
N ASP A 259 11.12 -32.96 30.52
CA ASP A 259 9.87 -33.60 30.95
C ASP A 259 9.26 -34.46 29.83
N ILE A 260 9.42 -34.02 28.58
CA ILE A 260 9.02 -34.78 27.38
C ILE A 260 9.88 -36.05 27.23
N LEU A 261 11.21 -35.93 27.40
CA LEU A 261 12.13 -37.06 27.25
C LEU A 261 12.11 -38.02 28.44
N SER A 262 11.81 -37.54 29.64
CA SER A 262 11.71 -38.38 30.85
C SER A 262 10.36 -39.12 30.98
N GLY A 263 9.45 -38.95 30.02
CA GLY A 263 8.13 -39.59 30.04
C GLY A 263 7.19 -39.06 31.13
N LYS A 264 7.55 -37.94 31.77
CA LYS A 264 6.79 -37.24 32.81
C LYS A 264 5.97 -36.08 32.21
N ALA A 265 5.43 -36.26 31.00
CA ALA A 265 4.44 -35.33 30.51
C ALA A 265 3.13 -35.50 31.32
N PRO A 266 2.51 -34.44 31.85
CA PRO A 266 1.13 -34.55 32.32
C PRO A 266 0.30 -35.01 31.13
N ALA A 267 -0.62 -35.97 31.36
CA ALA A 267 -1.51 -36.47 30.33
C ALA A 267 -2.40 -35.33 29.81
N SER A 268 -1.91 -34.54 28.86
CA SER A 268 -2.75 -33.69 28.06
C SER A 268 -3.51 -34.63 27.15
N ASN A 269 -4.72 -35.01 27.57
CA ASN A 269 -5.72 -35.60 26.69
C ASN A 269 -6.00 -34.59 25.56
N GLY A 270 -5.15 -34.64 24.54
CA GLY A 270 -5.22 -33.88 23.31
C GLY A 270 -6.29 -34.45 22.40
N ALA A 271 -7.54 -34.49 22.87
CA ALA A 271 -8.67 -34.33 21.98
C ALA A 271 -8.63 -32.88 21.52
N ARG A 272 -7.75 -32.60 20.54
CA ARG A 272 -7.80 -31.41 19.70
C ARG A 272 -9.04 -31.55 18.83
N ARG A 273 -10.22 -31.42 19.44
CA ARG A 273 -11.35 -30.81 18.75
C ARG A 273 -10.80 -29.47 18.32
N SER A 274 -10.67 -29.28 17.01
CA SER A 274 -10.77 -27.96 16.43
C SER A 274 -12.01 -27.34 17.04
N ARG A 275 -11.80 -26.57 18.11
CA ARG A 275 -12.71 -25.52 18.49
C ARG A 275 -12.67 -24.61 17.28
N THR A 276 -13.54 -24.86 16.29
CA THR A 276 -14.29 -23.77 15.68
C THR A 276 -14.59 -22.87 16.85
N ALA A 277 -14.08 -21.64 16.82
CA ALA A 277 -14.40 -20.62 17.81
C ALA A 277 -15.89 -20.81 18.08
N ALA A 278 -16.21 -21.39 19.22
CA ALA A 278 -17.59 -21.48 19.63
C ALA A 278 -17.89 -20.01 19.82
N GLU A 279 -18.60 -19.43 18.86
CA GLU A 279 -19.17 -18.10 18.98
C GLU A 279 -19.81 -18.12 20.36
N ARG A 280 -19.12 -17.56 21.35
CA ARG A 280 -19.75 -17.27 22.62
C ARG A 280 -20.96 -16.44 22.21
N PRO A 281 -22.18 -16.81 22.61
CA PRO A 281 -23.35 -16.05 22.24
C PRO A 281 -23.07 -14.62 22.69
N VAL A 282 -22.86 -13.72 21.71
CA VAL A 282 -22.38 -12.39 22.00
C VAL A 282 -23.43 -11.75 22.89
N THR A 283 -23.05 -11.50 24.13
CA THR A 283 -23.98 -11.06 25.15
C THR A 283 -24.22 -9.58 24.95
N GLU A 284 -25.43 -9.10 25.27
CA GLU A 284 -25.76 -7.67 25.14
C GLU A 284 -24.77 -6.74 25.87
N SER A 285 -24.04 -7.26 26.86
CA SER A 285 -22.96 -6.55 27.54
C SER A 285 -21.76 -6.23 26.64
N ASP A 286 -21.42 -7.10 25.70
CA ASP A 286 -20.24 -6.94 24.84
C ASP A 286 -20.37 -5.73 23.89
N TYR A 287 -21.62 -5.30 23.66
CA TYR A 287 -22.00 -4.19 22.79
C TYR A 287 -22.37 -2.90 23.54
N LYS A 288 -22.24 -2.90 24.87
CA LYS A 288 -22.56 -1.73 25.70
C LYS A 288 -21.53 -0.61 25.52
N SER A 289 -20.30 -0.95 25.15
CA SER A 289 -19.20 0.00 24.90
C SER A 289 -18.22 -0.58 23.89
N SER A 290 -18.64 -0.74 22.64
CA SER A 290 -17.73 -1.11 21.55
C SER A 290 -16.87 0.09 21.18
N VAL A 291 -15.56 -0.10 21.01
CA VAL A 291 -14.63 0.98 20.67
C VAL A 291 -14.49 1.06 19.15
N PHE A 292 -14.80 2.22 18.58
CA PHE A 292 -14.67 2.50 17.16
C PHE A 292 -13.40 3.34 16.96
N SER A 293 -12.45 2.83 16.19
CA SER A 293 -11.21 3.52 15.86
C SER A 293 -11.10 3.89 14.38
N LEU A 294 -10.35 4.94 14.10
CA LEU A 294 -10.14 5.49 12.77
C LEU A 294 -8.70 6.00 12.67
N THR A 295 -7.98 5.57 11.65
CA THR A 295 -6.62 6.06 11.37
C THR A 295 -6.69 7.08 10.24
N VAL A 296 -6.36 8.34 10.53
CA VAL A 296 -6.44 9.46 9.57
C VAL A 296 -5.18 10.31 9.60
N PRO A 297 -4.82 10.97 8.49
CA PRO A 297 -3.71 11.90 8.50
C PRO A 297 -3.99 13.06 9.46
N ALA A 298 -2.93 13.67 10.02
CA ALA A 298 -3.05 14.78 10.97
C ALA A 298 -3.88 15.96 10.42
N SER A 299 -3.83 16.18 9.09
CA SER A 299 -4.62 17.20 8.39
C SER A 299 -6.14 16.98 8.45
N GLU A 300 -6.58 15.74 8.63
CA GLU A 300 -8.00 15.34 8.63
C GLU A 300 -8.52 14.98 10.02
N ARG A 301 -7.72 15.22 11.08
CA ARG A 301 -8.09 14.88 12.46
C ARG A 301 -9.48 15.39 12.86
N LEU A 302 -9.80 16.64 12.56
CA LEU A 302 -11.10 17.25 12.89
C LEU A 302 -12.25 16.58 12.13
N ARG A 303 -12.00 16.15 10.90
CA ARG A 303 -12.98 15.50 10.04
C ARG A 303 -13.25 14.07 10.50
N GLY A 304 -12.19 13.33 10.83
CA GLY A 304 -12.30 12.01 11.45
C GLY A 304 -13.00 12.04 12.81
N GLN A 305 -12.76 13.08 13.63
CA GLN A 305 -13.48 13.26 14.89
C GLN A 305 -14.98 13.51 14.65
N ALA A 306 -15.32 14.43 13.74
CA ALA A 306 -16.71 14.71 13.38
C ALA A 306 -17.42 13.48 12.79
N PHE A 307 -16.71 12.65 12.03
CA PHE A 307 -17.21 11.37 11.52
C PHE A 307 -17.60 10.42 12.65
N LEU A 308 -16.70 10.19 13.62
CA LEU A 308 -16.98 9.30 14.74
C LEU A 308 -18.10 9.85 15.64
N GLU A 309 -18.16 11.17 15.86
CA GLU A 309 -19.25 11.83 16.62
C GLU A 309 -20.60 11.69 15.90
N ARG A 310 -20.65 11.86 14.57
CA ARG A 310 -21.88 11.65 13.78
C ARG A 310 -22.32 10.20 13.79
N MET A 311 -21.38 9.27 13.64
CA MET A 311 -21.67 7.84 13.71
C MET A 311 -22.24 7.46 15.09
N GLN A 312 -21.69 8.03 16.16
CA GLN A 312 -22.23 7.89 17.50
C GLN A 312 -23.68 8.41 17.56
N ALA A 313 -23.95 9.62 17.09
CA ALA A 313 -25.30 10.19 17.09
C ALA A 313 -26.30 9.33 16.29
N VAL A 314 -25.92 8.83 15.12
CA VAL A 314 -26.80 8.00 14.28
C VAL A 314 -27.10 6.64 14.93
N LEU A 315 -26.12 6.01 15.57
CA LEU A 315 -26.29 4.71 16.23
C LEU A 315 -26.99 4.81 17.60
N GLU A 316 -26.75 5.87 18.36
CA GLU A 316 -27.29 6.07 19.73
C GLU A 316 -28.61 6.85 19.75
N ASP A 317 -28.78 7.88 18.93
CA ASP A 317 -29.97 8.74 18.96
C ASP A 317 -31.06 8.26 18.01
N GLU A 318 -30.70 7.84 16.79
CA GLU A 318 -31.67 7.58 15.71
C GLU A 318 -31.42 6.30 14.88
N PRO A 319 -31.26 5.12 15.49
CA PRO A 319 -31.02 3.88 14.74
C PRO A 319 -32.23 3.42 13.92
N GLU A 320 -33.39 4.05 14.10
CA GLU A 320 -34.60 3.79 13.31
C GLU A 320 -34.49 4.33 11.88
N LYS A 321 -33.80 5.47 11.68
CA LYS A 321 -33.53 6.03 10.34
C LYS A 321 -32.74 5.06 9.49
N LEU A 322 -31.84 4.31 10.13
CA LEU A 322 -31.05 3.28 9.47
C LEU A 322 -31.90 2.16 8.90
N VAL A 323 -33.14 1.93 9.32
CA VAL A 323 -33.96 0.85 8.77
C VAL A 323 -34.70 1.26 7.49
N VAL A 324 -34.98 2.56 7.33
CA VAL A 324 -35.97 3.11 6.39
C VAL A 324 -35.35 3.60 5.07
N LEU A 325 -34.03 3.60 4.94
CA LEU A 325 -33.28 4.01 3.74
C LEU A 325 -33.08 2.85 2.75
#